data_AF-A0A4U0GHX1-F1
#
_entry.id   AF-A0A4U0GHX1-F1
#
_cell.length_a   1.000
_cell.length_b   1.000
_cell.length_c   1.000
_cell.angle_alpha   90.00
_cell.angle_beta   90.00
_cell.angle_gamma   90.00
#
_symmetry.space_group_name_H-M   'P 1'
#
loop_
_entity.id
_entity.type
_entity.pdbx_description
1 polymer ?
#
loop_
_entity_poly.entity_id
_entity_poly.type
_entity_poly.pdbx_seq_one_letter_code
_entity_poly.pdbx_strand_id
1 'polypeptide(L)'
;MAKNRAKIIGDLGETLVQGLLQAYEWEPRKDVPDEGYDFNVEIPARGKHPSERFFVQVKTAGVRRPLADGSWAQQLKLKDVRRYDASRHPVFLFAVDLKTETIRALDYHHEATKQPGALTFRFAEQSQLDPEHCSVLECAVRLASRARDAKYASPVSILKLRSDDLAALDHRFNVTGEVVAGVERYRVEVKPKHAVTFHFRPKKVHEDTFRKVIKYGGSTTVDIENFYVPDSELFRNIALDQATLRVENQEKPVRIRFAAEQSNSFLDVDATVTFGIAGSRVQIAHPRLPYHFEFIVEDDTTSLDFNWTFNAACWVGQPILQLSYFSPLFAFSAGLARGEDFGIYVEVDGVFTTFARAPSNENITSAGRWMNELLSVLTNLREVCTKVAPGWRFPENFSYSESDKEEWAASAALLRGALVTQPIVTVTADIELSPEYQSVIPDELFREATWRLACEWGVSVGNECLGVFEVYQYLVGYTASQPLPGKLRLTPSDGARHEVALRTRSVEKTADVFIAFESI
;
A
#
# COMPACT_ATOMS: atom_id res chain seq x y z
N MET A 1 -19.26 47.58 -59.20
CA MET A 1 -20.37 46.62 -59.45
C MET A 1 -20.09 45.20 -58.96
N ALA A 2 -18.92 44.60 -59.24
CA ALA A 2 -18.63 43.20 -58.84
C ALA A 2 -18.71 42.91 -57.32
N LYS A 3 -18.25 43.82 -56.46
CA LYS A 3 -18.32 43.67 -55.00
C LYS A 3 -19.76 43.59 -54.48
N ASN A 4 -20.68 44.39 -55.04
CA ASN A 4 -22.10 44.33 -54.66
C ASN A 4 -22.74 43.01 -55.07
N ARG A 5 -22.39 42.48 -56.26
CA ARG A 5 -22.90 41.18 -56.72
C ARG A 5 -22.41 40.03 -55.85
N ALA A 6 -21.14 40.03 -55.45
CA ALA A 6 -20.59 38.99 -54.57
C ALA A 6 -21.24 39.01 -53.19
N LYS A 7 -21.50 40.21 -52.64
CA LYS A 7 -22.20 40.37 -51.37
C LYS A 7 -23.64 39.84 -51.46
N ILE A 8 -24.41 40.24 -52.49
CA ILE A 8 -25.78 39.75 -52.71
C ILE A 8 -25.82 38.22 -52.80
N ILE A 9 -24.88 37.60 -53.52
CA ILE A 9 -24.80 36.13 -53.62
C ILE A 9 -24.53 35.51 -52.24
N GLY A 10 -23.64 36.08 -51.44
CA GLY A 10 -23.39 35.65 -50.06
C GLY A 10 -24.67 35.72 -49.21
N ASP A 11 -25.29 36.90 -49.17
CA ASP A 11 -26.49 37.19 -48.39
C ASP A 11 -27.65 36.24 -48.74
N LEU A 12 -27.83 35.92 -50.03
CA LEU A 12 -28.86 34.97 -50.48
C LEU A 12 -28.61 33.54 -49.98
N GLY A 13 -27.37 33.06 -50.05
CA GLY A 13 -27.07 31.72 -49.54
C GLY A 13 -27.15 31.62 -48.02
N GLU A 14 -26.74 32.68 -47.31
CA GLU A 14 -26.95 32.78 -45.86
C GLU A 14 -28.45 32.74 -45.51
N THR A 15 -29.29 33.42 -46.29
CA THR A 15 -30.75 33.39 -46.09
C THR A 15 -31.33 31.98 -46.28
N LEU A 16 -30.86 31.24 -47.29
CA LEU A 16 -31.29 29.84 -47.50
C LEU A 16 -30.87 28.93 -46.34
N VAL A 17 -29.63 29.04 -45.87
CA VAL A 17 -29.14 28.26 -44.72
C VAL A 17 -29.88 28.63 -43.45
N GLN A 18 -30.13 29.92 -43.21
CA GLN A 18 -30.93 30.38 -42.09
C GLN A 18 -32.35 29.78 -42.11
N GLY A 19 -33.01 29.81 -43.27
CA GLY A 19 -34.34 29.22 -43.44
C GLY A 19 -34.36 27.71 -43.19
N LEU A 20 -33.35 26.99 -43.67
CA LEU A 20 -33.19 25.56 -43.39
C LEU A 20 -33.03 25.28 -41.89
N LEU A 21 -32.14 26.00 -41.21
CA LEU A 21 -31.90 25.83 -39.77
C LEU A 21 -33.14 26.18 -38.94
N GLN A 22 -33.88 27.22 -39.34
CA GLN A 22 -35.15 27.59 -38.70
C GLN A 22 -36.25 26.54 -38.94
N ALA A 23 -36.27 25.88 -40.11
CA ALA A 23 -37.18 24.76 -40.39
C ALA A 23 -36.88 23.54 -39.51
N TYR A 24 -35.66 23.39 -39.01
CA TYR A 24 -35.30 22.39 -37.98
C TYR A 24 -35.68 22.81 -36.55
N GLU A 25 -36.27 23.99 -36.39
CA GLU A 25 -36.52 24.67 -35.10
C GLU A 25 -35.22 24.98 -34.35
N TRP A 26 -34.13 25.26 -35.07
CA TRP A 26 -32.88 25.73 -34.48
C TRP A 26 -32.80 27.26 -34.55
N GLU A 27 -31.99 27.86 -33.68
CA GLU A 27 -31.89 29.31 -33.56
C GLU A 27 -30.57 29.83 -34.12
N PRO A 28 -30.49 30.15 -35.44
CA PRO A 28 -29.32 30.81 -36.01
C PRO A 28 -29.26 32.29 -35.60
N ARG A 29 -28.13 32.72 -35.06
CA ARG A 29 -27.84 34.10 -34.66
C ARG A 29 -26.58 34.60 -35.36
N LYS A 30 -26.57 35.87 -35.76
CA LYS A 30 -25.36 36.53 -36.27
C LYS A 30 -24.65 37.23 -35.12
N ASP A 31 -23.36 36.98 -34.96
CA ASP A 31 -22.56 37.65 -33.93
C ASP A 31 -22.08 39.02 -34.42
N VAL A 32 -22.07 39.99 -33.50
CA VAL A 32 -21.59 41.36 -33.75
C VAL A 32 -20.57 41.68 -32.65
N PRO A 33 -19.28 41.85 -32.98
CA PRO A 33 -18.68 41.88 -34.32
C PRO A 33 -18.59 40.52 -35.02
N ASP A 34 -18.38 40.52 -36.33
CA ASP A 34 -18.19 39.31 -37.15
C ASP A 34 -16.93 38.54 -36.71
N GLU A 35 -17.16 37.41 -36.05
CA GLU A 35 -16.14 36.47 -35.61
C GLU A 35 -15.76 35.44 -36.69
N GLY A 36 -16.07 35.70 -37.96
CA GLY A 36 -15.63 34.93 -39.15
C GLY A 36 -16.32 33.58 -39.31
N TYR A 37 -17.52 33.49 -38.77
CA TYR A 37 -18.55 32.52 -39.07
C TYR A 37 -19.83 33.31 -39.32
N ASP A 38 -20.70 32.81 -40.17
CA ASP A 38 -21.89 33.56 -40.59
C ASP A 38 -23.03 33.40 -39.57
N PHE A 39 -23.10 32.25 -38.88
CA PHE A 39 -24.05 32.02 -37.80
C PHE A 39 -23.44 31.28 -36.60
N ASN A 40 -23.91 31.67 -35.43
CA ASN A 40 -23.87 30.90 -34.19
C ASN A 40 -25.25 30.27 -34.00
N VAL A 41 -25.33 28.95 -34.00
CA VAL A 41 -26.58 28.21 -34.03
C VAL A 41 -26.77 27.49 -32.71
N GLU A 42 -27.91 27.74 -32.07
CA GLU A 42 -28.34 27.01 -30.88
C GLU A 42 -29.39 25.95 -31.24
N ILE A 43 -29.12 24.71 -30.86
CA ILE A 43 -30.09 23.60 -30.89
C ILE A 43 -30.79 23.59 -29.53
N PRO A 44 -32.11 23.84 -29.45
CA PRO A 44 -32.83 23.84 -28.19
C PRO A 44 -32.76 22.48 -27.46
N ALA A 45 -32.80 22.51 -26.13
CA ALA A 45 -32.85 21.30 -25.33
C ALA A 45 -34.12 20.48 -25.65
N ARG A 46 -33.97 19.18 -25.92
CA ARG A 46 -35.09 18.27 -26.21
C ARG A 46 -34.92 16.96 -25.43
N GLY A 47 -35.94 16.61 -24.64
CA GLY A 47 -35.94 15.40 -23.81
C GLY A 47 -34.80 15.40 -22.78
N LYS A 48 -33.89 14.42 -22.87
CA LYS A 48 -32.71 14.30 -22.00
C LYS A 48 -31.47 15.05 -22.52
N HIS A 49 -31.56 15.67 -23.69
CA HIS A 49 -30.42 16.33 -24.30
C HIS A 49 -30.40 17.82 -23.93
N PRO A 50 -29.27 18.34 -23.41
CA PRO A 50 -29.11 19.77 -23.15
C PRO A 50 -29.10 20.55 -24.48
N SER A 51 -29.17 21.88 -24.39
CA SER A 51 -28.96 22.72 -25.57
C SER A 51 -27.52 22.61 -26.06
N GLU A 52 -27.34 22.67 -27.38
CA GLU A 52 -26.05 22.54 -28.04
C GLU A 52 -25.78 23.78 -28.89
N ARG A 53 -24.51 24.17 -29.01
CA ARG A 53 -24.10 25.31 -29.85
C ARG A 53 -22.99 24.91 -30.82
N PHE A 54 -23.16 25.32 -32.06
CA PHE A 54 -22.17 25.16 -33.11
C PHE A 54 -22.12 26.38 -34.02
N PHE A 55 -20.99 26.57 -34.72
CA PHE A 55 -20.78 27.65 -35.66
C PHE A 55 -20.99 27.18 -37.09
N VAL A 56 -21.52 28.06 -37.92
CA VAL A 56 -21.78 27.80 -39.33
C VAL A 56 -21.05 28.81 -40.19
N GLN A 57 -20.27 28.31 -41.16
CA GLN A 57 -19.75 29.13 -42.25
C GLN A 57 -20.38 28.70 -43.56
N VAL A 58 -21.13 29.62 -44.17
CA VAL A 58 -21.74 29.50 -45.47
C VAL A 58 -20.77 29.95 -46.56
N LYS A 59 -20.74 29.18 -47.66
CA LYS A 59 -20.01 29.50 -48.88
C LYS A 59 -20.94 29.29 -50.08
N THR A 60 -21.31 30.40 -50.71
CA THR A 60 -22.33 30.43 -51.75
C THR A 60 -21.71 30.61 -53.14
N ALA A 61 -22.26 29.93 -54.14
CA ALA A 61 -21.99 30.23 -55.55
C ALA A 61 -23.30 30.30 -56.33
N GLY A 62 -23.31 31.11 -57.39
CA GLY A 62 -24.48 31.19 -58.28
C GLY A 62 -24.74 29.89 -59.05
N VAL A 63 -23.68 29.17 -59.40
CA VAL A 63 -23.71 27.79 -59.93
C VAL A 63 -22.48 27.08 -59.38
N ARG A 64 -22.64 25.95 -58.69
CA ARG A 64 -21.51 25.11 -58.28
C ARG A 64 -21.22 24.09 -59.37
N ARG A 65 -19.95 23.94 -59.72
CA ARG A 65 -19.50 22.92 -60.67
C ARG A 65 -19.09 21.67 -59.90
N PRO A 66 -19.78 20.53 -60.04
CA PRO A 66 -19.34 19.29 -59.45
C PRO A 66 -18.02 18.82 -60.09
N LEU A 67 -17.19 18.18 -59.27
CA LEU A 67 -16.03 17.42 -59.72
C LEU A 67 -16.49 16.10 -60.36
N ALA A 68 -15.55 15.33 -60.92
CA ALA A 68 -15.85 14.05 -61.58
C ALA A 68 -16.54 13.02 -60.67
N ASP A 69 -16.33 13.13 -59.35
CA ASP A 69 -16.93 12.29 -58.32
C ASP A 69 -18.26 12.87 -57.75
N GLY A 70 -18.81 13.91 -58.37
CA GLY A 70 -20.03 14.59 -57.90
C GLY A 70 -19.82 15.53 -56.71
N SER A 71 -18.61 15.58 -56.13
CA SER A 71 -18.32 16.44 -54.98
C SER A 71 -18.13 17.91 -55.36
N TRP A 72 -18.29 18.81 -54.37
CA TRP A 72 -17.90 20.21 -54.53
C TRP A 72 -16.62 20.50 -53.76
N ALA A 73 -15.72 21.29 -54.34
CA ALA A 73 -14.54 21.80 -53.64
C ALA A 73 -14.80 23.22 -53.12
N GLN A 74 -14.39 23.48 -51.89
CA GLN A 74 -14.39 24.82 -51.32
C GLN A 74 -13.03 25.13 -50.71
N GLN A 75 -12.41 26.22 -51.17
CA GLN A 75 -11.20 26.73 -50.56
C GLN A 75 -11.55 27.72 -49.43
N LEU A 76 -10.90 27.55 -48.29
CA LEU A 76 -10.94 28.47 -47.15
C LEU A 76 -9.68 29.33 -47.13
N LYS A 77 -9.78 30.50 -46.49
CA LYS A 77 -8.60 31.34 -46.25
C LYS A 77 -7.87 30.80 -45.02
N LEU A 78 -6.53 30.87 -45.03
CA LEU A 78 -5.71 30.42 -43.91
C LEU A 78 -6.12 31.05 -42.56
N LYS A 79 -6.54 32.32 -42.58
CA LYS A 79 -7.02 33.02 -41.37
C LYS A 79 -8.30 32.42 -40.79
N ASP A 80 -9.17 31.87 -41.65
CA ASP A 80 -10.46 31.28 -41.25
C ASP A 80 -10.17 29.91 -40.62
N VAL A 81 -9.33 29.10 -41.28
CA VAL A 81 -8.83 27.80 -40.77
C VAL A 81 -8.21 27.94 -39.38
N ARG A 82 -7.27 28.87 -39.20
CA ARG A 82 -6.65 29.14 -37.87
C ARG A 82 -7.68 29.46 -36.79
N ARG A 83 -8.73 30.20 -37.16
CA ARG A 83 -9.80 30.57 -36.23
C ARG A 83 -10.66 29.37 -35.88
N TYR A 84 -11.04 28.57 -36.88
CA TYR A 84 -11.82 27.36 -36.68
C TYR A 84 -11.05 26.39 -35.79
N ASP A 85 -9.76 26.14 -36.05
CA ASP A 85 -8.92 25.25 -35.23
C ASP A 85 -8.91 25.62 -33.74
N ALA A 86 -8.94 26.92 -33.44
CA ALA A 86 -8.97 27.48 -32.09
C ALA A 86 -10.37 27.51 -31.44
N SER A 87 -11.45 27.33 -32.21
CA SER A 87 -12.84 27.45 -31.74
C SER A 87 -13.21 26.40 -30.70
N ARG A 88 -13.79 26.76 -29.56
CA ARG A 88 -14.32 25.74 -28.64
C ARG A 88 -15.50 24.98 -29.24
N HIS A 89 -16.39 25.66 -29.96
CA HIS A 89 -17.57 25.05 -30.56
C HIS A 89 -17.23 24.36 -31.88
N PRO A 90 -17.96 23.30 -32.25
CA PRO A 90 -17.85 22.69 -33.57
C PRO A 90 -18.13 23.72 -34.67
N VAL A 91 -17.38 23.67 -35.76
CA VAL A 91 -17.60 24.50 -36.94
C VAL A 91 -18.09 23.62 -38.08
N PHE A 92 -19.26 23.93 -38.64
CA PHE A 92 -19.80 23.28 -39.83
C PHE A 92 -19.68 24.21 -41.03
N LEU A 93 -19.15 23.68 -42.13
CA LEU A 93 -19.12 24.41 -43.39
C LEU A 93 -20.37 24.05 -44.18
N PHE A 94 -21.01 25.05 -44.77
CA PHE A 94 -22.18 24.91 -45.63
C PHE A 94 -21.84 25.41 -47.03
N ALA A 95 -21.99 24.57 -48.02
CA ALA A 95 -21.85 24.91 -49.42
C ALA A 95 -23.24 25.04 -50.06
N VAL A 96 -23.51 26.18 -50.69
CA VAL A 96 -24.81 26.48 -51.31
C VAL A 96 -24.63 26.71 -52.81
N ASP A 97 -25.48 26.06 -53.62
CA ASP A 97 -25.68 26.37 -55.03
C ASP A 97 -27.02 27.11 -55.20
N LEU A 98 -26.98 28.38 -55.57
CA LEU A 98 -28.20 29.19 -55.72
C LEU A 98 -29.05 28.78 -56.93
N LYS A 99 -28.47 28.12 -57.94
CA LYS A 99 -29.24 27.72 -59.13
C LYS A 99 -30.18 26.55 -58.83
N THR A 100 -29.72 25.62 -58.01
CA THR A 100 -30.47 24.40 -57.65
C THR A 100 -31.03 24.44 -56.23
N GLU A 101 -30.72 25.50 -55.48
CA GLU A 101 -31.01 25.67 -54.05
C GLU A 101 -30.47 24.51 -53.19
N THR A 102 -29.46 23.79 -53.69
CA THR A 102 -28.89 22.65 -53.01
C THR A 102 -27.91 23.10 -51.95
N ILE A 103 -28.07 22.56 -50.74
CA ILE A 103 -27.21 22.83 -49.59
C ILE A 103 -26.47 21.55 -49.23
N ARG A 104 -25.17 21.63 -49.02
CA ARG A 104 -24.34 20.53 -48.51
C ARG A 104 -23.57 20.98 -47.28
N ALA A 105 -23.46 20.14 -46.26
CA ALA A 105 -22.70 20.46 -45.06
C ALA A 105 -21.61 19.42 -44.73
N LEU A 106 -20.57 19.87 -44.03
CA LEU A 106 -19.56 18.98 -43.46
C LEU A 106 -19.05 19.53 -42.12
N ASP A 107 -18.60 18.64 -41.24
CA ASP A 107 -17.88 19.00 -40.01
C ASP A 107 -16.43 19.35 -40.37
N TYR A 108 -16.06 20.62 -40.17
CA TYR A 108 -14.71 21.11 -40.45
C TYR A 108 -13.65 20.34 -39.66
N HIS A 109 -13.89 20.06 -38.37
CA HIS A 109 -12.86 19.48 -37.51
C HIS A 109 -12.58 18.03 -37.84
N HIS A 110 -13.62 17.27 -38.19
CA HIS A 110 -13.47 15.89 -38.66
C HIS A 110 -12.60 15.84 -39.91
N GLU A 111 -12.87 16.69 -40.89
CA GLU A 111 -12.10 16.72 -42.14
C GLU A 111 -10.68 17.27 -41.94
N ALA A 112 -10.50 18.30 -41.10
CA ALA A 112 -9.18 18.83 -40.75
C ALA A 112 -8.31 17.80 -40.02
N THR A 113 -8.90 16.87 -39.27
CA THR A 113 -8.18 15.76 -38.62
C THR A 113 -7.70 14.73 -39.64
N LYS A 114 -8.52 14.42 -40.66
CA LYS A 114 -8.14 13.51 -41.75
C LYS A 114 -7.06 14.09 -42.66
N GLN A 115 -7.08 15.41 -42.88
CA GLN A 115 -6.16 16.11 -43.76
C GLN A 115 -5.56 17.35 -43.06
N PRO A 116 -4.59 17.17 -42.15
CA PRO A 116 -3.99 18.28 -41.41
C PRO A 116 -3.39 19.33 -42.34
N GLY A 117 -3.76 20.60 -42.13
CA GLY A 117 -3.27 21.73 -42.92
C GLY A 117 -3.97 21.94 -44.27
N ALA A 118 -4.99 21.15 -44.60
CA ALA A 118 -5.78 21.36 -45.82
C ALA A 118 -6.49 22.71 -45.80
N LEU A 119 -6.45 23.42 -46.93
CA LEU A 119 -7.22 24.65 -47.17
C LEU A 119 -8.42 24.42 -48.09
N THR A 120 -8.55 23.23 -48.68
CA THR A 120 -9.61 22.87 -49.61
C THR A 120 -10.36 21.67 -49.09
N PHE A 121 -11.66 21.85 -48.88
CA PHE A 121 -12.55 20.83 -48.32
C PHE A 121 -13.54 20.35 -49.38
N ARG A 122 -13.85 19.06 -49.37
CA ARG A 122 -14.74 18.42 -50.35
C ARG A 122 -16.09 18.09 -49.71
N PHE A 123 -17.16 18.55 -50.37
CA PHE A 123 -18.55 18.28 -50.00
C PHE A 123 -19.08 17.17 -50.88
N ALA A 124 -19.15 15.97 -50.32
CA ALA A 124 -19.63 14.80 -51.03
C ALA A 124 -21.13 14.92 -51.35
N GLU A 125 -21.62 14.17 -52.33
CA GLU A 125 -23.03 14.29 -52.76
C GLU A 125 -24.01 13.89 -51.66
N GLN A 126 -23.67 12.84 -50.90
CA GLN A 126 -24.44 12.36 -49.75
C GLN A 126 -24.49 13.34 -48.57
N SER A 127 -23.73 14.43 -48.60
CA SER A 127 -23.74 15.45 -47.54
C SER A 127 -24.78 16.55 -47.82
N GLN A 128 -25.69 16.31 -48.77
CA GLN A 128 -26.82 17.18 -49.07
C GLN A 128 -27.79 17.22 -47.88
N LEU A 129 -28.29 18.42 -47.59
CA LEU A 129 -29.26 18.68 -46.55
C LEU A 129 -30.57 19.17 -47.16
N ASP A 130 -31.67 18.68 -46.59
CA ASP A 130 -33.03 19.15 -46.81
C ASP A 130 -33.81 19.07 -45.48
N PRO A 131 -35.07 19.54 -45.41
CA PRO A 131 -35.86 19.49 -44.19
C PRO A 131 -35.96 18.11 -43.50
N GLU A 132 -35.80 16.99 -44.23
CA GLU A 132 -35.91 15.63 -43.70
C GLU A 132 -34.61 15.15 -43.04
N HIS A 133 -33.46 15.72 -43.41
CA HIS A 133 -32.14 15.35 -42.89
C HIS A 133 -31.77 15.97 -41.52
N CYS A 134 -32.72 16.61 -40.83
CA CYS A 134 -32.50 17.25 -39.52
C CYS A 134 -31.78 16.33 -38.52
N SER A 135 -32.26 15.09 -38.38
CA SER A 135 -31.73 14.11 -37.41
C SER A 135 -30.28 13.72 -37.67
N VAL A 136 -29.87 13.65 -38.94
CA VAL A 136 -28.51 13.29 -39.36
C VAL A 136 -27.54 14.40 -38.97
N LEU A 137 -27.89 15.65 -39.28
CA LEU A 137 -27.07 16.79 -38.91
C LEU A 137 -27.02 17.00 -37.40
N GLU A 138 -28.14 16.82 -36.69
CA GLU A 138 -28.20 16.88 -35.22
C GLU A 138 -27.26 15.85 -34.58
N CYS A 139 -27.26 14.61 -35.08
CA CYS A 139 -26.35 13.57 -34.64
C CYS A 139 -24.88 13.95 -34.87
N ALA A 140 -24.56 14.47 -36.06
CA ALA A 140 -23.22 14.93 -36.40
C ALA A 140 -22.74 16.08 -35.50
N VAL A 141 -23.59 17.08 -35.24
CA VAL A 141 -23.28 18.19 -34.32
C VAL A 141 -22.99 17.66 -32.92
N ARG A 142 -23.80 16.75 -32.39
CA ARG A 142 -23.59 16.18 -31.05
C ARG A 142 -22.28 15.39 -30.94
N LEU A 143 -21.95 14.60 -31.97
CA LEU A 143 -20.67 13.88 -32.01
C LEU A 143 -19.49 14.87 -32.05
N ALA A 144 -19.61 15.93 -32.85
CA ALA A 144 -18.59 16.96 -32.94
C ALA A 144 -18.45 17.76 -31.63
N SER A 145 -19.56 18.13 -30.97
CA SER A 145 -19.57 18.79 -29.65
C SER A 145 -18.80 17.97 -28.63
N ARG A 146 -19.11 16.68 -28.51
CA ARG A 146 -18.40 15.77 -27.60
C ARG A 146 -16.90 15.69 -27.89
N ALA A 147 -16.52 15.63 -29.16
CA ALA A 147 -15.11 15.61 -29.55
C ALA A 147 -14.40 16.93 -29.20
N ARG A 148 -15.06 18.08 -29.35
CA ARG A 148 -14.50 19.37 -28.93
C ARG A 148 -14.44 19.51 -27.42
N ASP A 149 -15.47 19.11 -26.70
CA ASP A 149 -15.45 19.12 -25.24
C ASP A 149 -14.33 18.23 -24.71
N ALA A 150 -14.12 17.03 -25.26
CA ALA A 150 -12.97 16.21 -24.88
C ALA A 150 -11.61 16.89 -25.15
N LYS A 151 -11.50 17.75 -26.17
CA LYS A 151 -10.28 18.49 -26.50
C LYS A 151 -10.03 19.70 -25.60
N TYR A 152 -11.09 20.40 -25.15
CA TYR A 152 -11.00 21.66 -24.40
C TYR A 152 -11.46 21.58 -22.95
N ALA A 153 -12.01 20.45 -22.52
CA ALA A 153 -12.39 20.25 -21.14
C ALA A 153 -11.15 20.26 -20.26
N SER A 154 -11.27 20.85 -19.07
CA SER A 154 -10.24 20.71 -18.05
C SER A 154 -10.04 19.22 -17.75
N PRO A 155 -8.82 18.77 -17.41
CA PRO A 155 -8.60 17.38 -16.99
C PRO A 155 -9.59 16.92 -15.92
N VAL A 156 -9.98 17.83 -15.01
CA VAL A 156 -10.99 17.60 -13.96
C VAL A 156 -12.39 17.35 -14.55
N SER A 157 -12.79 18.09 -15.58
CA SER A 157 -14.08 17.93 -16.25
C SER A 157 -14.16 16.63 -17.05
N ILE A 158 -13.09 16.26 -17.76
CA ILE A 158 -12.99 14.98 -18.50
C ILE A 158 -13.05 13.82 -17.53
N LEU A 159 -12.30 13.91 -16.42
CA LEU A 159 -12.27 12.89 -15.39
C LEU A 159 -13.64 12.69 -14.74
N LYS A 160 -14.36 13.78 -14.47
CA LYS A 160 -15.73 13.72 -13.95
C LYS A 160 -16.67 13.05 -14.95
N LEU A 161 -16.64 13.47 -16.22
CA LEU A 161 -17.47 12.88 -17.27
C LEU A 161 -17.22 11.36 -17.39
N ARG A 162 -15.95 10.93 -17.41
CA ARG A 162 -15.60 9.51 -17.43
C ARG A 162 -16.05 8.76 -16.18
N SER A 163 -15.96 9.39 -15.01
CA SER A 163 -16.44 8.79 -13.76
C SER A 163 -17.95 8.58 -13.79
N ASP A 164 -18.70 9.56 -14.31
CA ASP A 164 -20.15 9.50 -14.49
C ASP A 164 -20.53 8.42 -15.53
N ASP A 165 -19.81 8.34 -16.65
CA ASP A 165 -19.98 7.32 -17.69
C ASP A 165 -19.72 5.91 -17.13
N LEU A 166 -18.65 5.72 -16.35
CA LEU A 166 -18.36 4.45 -15.69
C LEU A 166 -19.44 4.08 -14.65
N ALA A 167 -19.87 5.04 -13.83
CA ALA A 167 -20.94 4.81 -12.85
C ALA A 167 -22.29 4.44 -13.51
N ALA A 168 -22.53 4.89 -14.75
CA ALA A 168 -23.72 4.54 -15.52
C ALA A 168 -23.73 3.08 -15.99
N LEU A 169 -22.56 2.43 -16.10
CA LEU A 169 -22.44 1.02 -16.52
C LEU A 169 -22.93 0.03 -15.46
N ASP A 170 -22.90 0.40 -14.19
CA ASP A 170 -23.45 -0.44 -13.11
C ASP A 170 -23.97 0.40 -11.95
N HIS A 171 -25.30 0.45 -11.84
CA HIS A 171 -26.00 1.24 -10.84
C HIS A 171 -25.67 0.87 -9.38
N ARG A 172 -25.07 -0.30 -9.12
CA ARG A 172 -24.71 -0.76 -7.76
C ARG A 172 -23.49 -0.03 -7.18
N PHE A 173 -22.72 0.68 -8.01
CA PHE A 173 -21.46 1.29 -7.60
C PHE A 173 -21.49 2.82 -7.69
N ASN A 174 -20.70 3.46 -6.85
CA ASN A 174 -20.24 4.84 -7.00
C ASN A 174 -18.85 4.79 -7.63
N VAL A 175 -18.58 5.66 -8.60
CA VAL A 175 -17.27 5.79 -9.22
C VAL A 175 -16.78 7.23 -9.05
N THR A 176 -15.59 7.39 -8.49
CA THR A 176 -14.92 8.69 -8.38
C THR A 176 -13.55 8.63 -9.02
N GLY A 177 -13.22 9.62 -9.84
CA GLY A 177 -11.92 9.73 -10.50
C GLY A 177 -11.04 10.79 -9.84
N GLU A 178 -9.75 10.50 -9.71
CA GLU A 178 -8.70 11.46 -9.35
C GLU A 178 -7.50 11.35 -10.32
N VAL A 179 -6.68 12.41 -10.42
CA VAL A 179 -5.41 12.35 -11.16
C VAL A 179 -4.26 12.40 -10.17
N VAL A 180 -3.49 11.33 -10.08
CA VAL A 180 -2.35 11.21 -9.16
C VAL A 180 -1.08 10.97 -9.98
N ALA A 181 -0.10 11.86 -9.85
CA ALA A 181 1.16 11.81 -10.60
C ALA A 181 0.97 11.70 -12.13
N GLY A 182 -0.06 12.35 -12.67
CA GLY A 182 -0.38 12.31 -14.11
C GLY A 182 -1.12 11.06 -14.58
N VAL A 183 -1.47 10.15 -13.67
CA VAL A 183 -2.24 8.93 -13.96
C VAL A 183 -3.66 9.10 -13.43
N GLU A 184 -4.65 8.74 -14.25
CA GLU A 184 -6.05 8.68 -13.83
C GLU A 184 -6.26 7.46 -12.91
N ARG A 185 -6.79 7.70 -11.71
CA ARG A 185 -7.17 6.66 -10.77
C ARG A 185 -8.66 6.74 -10.52
N TYR A 186 -9.33 5.59 -10.60
CA TYR A 186 -10.74 5.47 -10.30
C TYR A 186 -10.93 4.67 -9.02
N ARG A 187 -11.74 5.21 -8.11
CA ARG A 187 -12.21 4.54 -6.91
C ARG A 187 -13.65 4.10 -7.14
N VAL A 188 -13.89 2.80 -6.97
CA VAL A 188 -15.21 2.19 -7.15
C VAL A 188 -15.69 1.67 -5.80
N GLU A 189 -16.82 2.16 -5.32
CA GLU A 189 -17.39 1.83 -4.01
C GLU A 189 -18.79 1.24 -4.18
N VAL A 190 -19.09 0.13 -3.48
CA VAL A 190 -20.44 -0.44 -3.48
C VAL A 190 -21.40 0.51 -2.75
N LYS A 191 -22.54 0.82 -3.36
CA LYS A 191 -23.56 1.67 -2.73
C LYS A 191 -24.16 0.98 -1.50
N PRO A 192 -24.50 1.75 -0.44
CA PRO A 192 -25.20 1.19 0.72
C PRO A 192 -26.46 0.42 0.29
N LYS A 193 -26.72 -0.74 0.94
CA LYS A 193 -27.88 -1.63 0.70
C LYS A 193 -27.86 -2.43 -0.60
N HIS A 194 -26.79 -2.38 -1.40
CA HIS A 194 -26.61 -3.30 -2.52
C HIS A 194 -25.72 -4.48 -2.11
N ALA A 195 -26.19 -5.71 -2.39
CA ALA A 195 -25.37 -6.91 -2.29
C ALA A 195 -24.62 -7.13 -3.60
N VAL A 196 -23.32 -7.34 -3.53
CA VAL A 196 -22.46 -7.61 -4.69
C VAL A 196 -21.65 -8.87 -4.42
N THR A 197 -21.61 -9.76 -5.40
CA THR A 197 -20.75 -10.95 -5.37
C THR A 197 -19.51 -10.68 -6.23
N PHE A 198 -18.34 -10.90 -5.65
CA PHE A 198 -17.06 -10.81 -6.35
C PHE A 198 -16.49 -12.21 -6.53
N HIS A 199 -15.96 -12.51 -7.70
CA HIS A 199 -15.20 -13.73 -7.95
C HIS A 199 -13.75 -13.36 -8.21
N PHE A 200 -12.83 -14.11 -7.62
CA PHE A 200 -11.39 -13.96 -7.82
C PHE A 200 -10.69 -15.24 -7.38
N ARG A 201 -9.41 -15.36 -7.72
CA ARG A 201 -8.53 -16.41 -7.24
C ARG A 201 -7.24 -15.81 -6.68
N PRO A 202 -6.86 -16.06 -5.42
CA PRO A 202 -5.53 -15.69 -4.93
C PRO A 202 -4.44 -16.39 -5.74
N LYS A 203 -3.31 -15.73 -6.00
CA LYS A 203 -2.14 -16.39 -6.58
C LYS A 203 -1.69 -17.55 -5.68
N LYS A 204 -1.15 -18.61 -6.29
CA LYS A 204 -0.78 -19.86 -5.60
C LYS A 204 0.12 -19.65 -4.38
N VAL A 205 1.05 -18.69 -4.44
CA VAL A 205 1.97 -18.35 -3.33
C VAL A 205 1.28 -17.74 -2.11
N HIS A 206 0.06 -17.22 -2.26
CA HIS A 206 -0.71 -16.56 -1.20
C HIS A 206 -1.95 -17.35 -0.78
N GLU A 207 -2.23 -18.49 -1.44
CA GLU A 207 -3.49 -19.23 -1.26
C GLU A 207 -3.67 -19.71 0.19
N ASP A 208 -2.62 -20.24 0.81
CA ASP A 208 -2.67 -20.73 2.19
C ASP A 208 -2.86 -19.60 3.20
N THR A 209 -2.13 -18.49 3.04
CA THR A 209 -2.26 -17.30 3.89
C THR A 209 -3.66 -16.71 3.78
N PHE A 210 -4.18 -16.59 2.55
CA PHE A 210 -5.52 -16.08 2.31
C PHE A 210 -6.58 -16.98 2.96
N ARG A 211 -6.50 -18.31 2.77
CA ARG A 211 -7.42 -19.27 3.38
C ARG A 211 -7.40 -19.19 4.90
N LYS A 212 -6.23 -19.10 5.52
CA LYS A 212 -6.11 -18.94 6.99
C LYS A 212 -6.78 -17.66 7.49
N VAL A 213 -6.56 -16.53 6.81
CA VAL A 213 -7.15 -15.24 7.20
C VAL A 213 -8.66 -15.25 7.06
N ILE A 214 -9.21 -15.85 6.00
CA ILE A 214 -10.67 -15.98 5.86
C ILE A 214 -11.24 -16.94 6.93
N LYS A 215 -10.57 -18.07 7.16
CA LYS A 215 -11.04 -19.12 8.08
C LYS A 215 -11.08 -18.64 9.54
N TYR A 216 -10.04 -17.95 10.00
CA TYR A 216 -9.84 -17.61 11.41
C TYR A 216 -9.85 -16.12 11.72
N GLY A 217 -9.76 -15.29 10.70
CA GLY A 217 -9.68 -13.85 10.84
C GLY A 217 -8.26 -13.28 10.77
N GLY A 218 -8.18 -11.98 10.53
CA GLY A 218 -6.94 -11.22 10.45
C GLY A 218 -6.96 -10.21 9.30
N SER A 219 -5.80 -9.65 9.01
CA SER A 219 -5.59 -8.80 7.84
C SER A 219 -4.53 -9.40 6.93
N THR A 220 -4.73 -9.27 5.62
CA THR A 220 -3.73 -9.64 4.63
C THR A 220 -3.92 -8.85 3.35
N THR A 221 -2.85 -8.76 2.58
CA THR A 221 -2.85 -8.22 1.22
C THR A 221 -2.30 -9.30 0.31
N VAL A 222 -3.08 -9.72 -0.70
CA VAL A 222 -2.71 -10.80 -1.60
C VAL A 222 -2.93 -10.41 -3.04
N ASP A 223 -2.03 -10.82 -3.92
CA ASP A 223 -2.29 -10.73 -5.35
C ASP A 223 -3.38 -11.72 -5.78
N ILE A 224 -4.28 -11.25 -6.64
CA ILE A 224 -5.39 -12.03 -7.18
C ILE A 224 -5.36 -12.08 -8.70
N GLU A 225 -6.02 -13.10 -9.24
CA GLU A 225 -6.22 -13.37 -10.67
C GLU A 225 -7.70 -13.63 -10.93
N ASN A 226 -8.12 -13.49 -12.19
CA ASN A 226 -9.49 -13.76 -12.63
C ASN A 226 -10.55 -13.01 -11.82
N PHE A 227 -10.29 -11.75 -11.45
CA PHE A 227 -11.28 -10.92 -10.78
C PHE A 227 -12.42 -10.59 -11.75
N TYR A 228 -13.65 -10.85 -11.34
CA TYR A 228 -14.83 -10.36 -12.05
C TYR A 228 -16.03 -10.19 -11.11
N VAL A 229 -16.96 -9.33 -11.54
CA VAL A 229 -18.26 -9.12 -10.90
C VAL A 229 -19.34 -9.59 -11.86
N PRO A 230 -20.18 -10.58 -11.49
CA PRO A 230 -21.26 -11.04 -12.34
C PRO A 230 -22.21 -9.89 -12.69
N ASP A 231 -22.66 -9.91 -13.94
CA ASP A 231 -23.63 -8.95 -14.51
C ASP A 231 -23.22 -7.48 -14.38
N SER A 232 -21.92 -7.20 -14.24
CA SER A 232 -21.39 -5.84 -14.20
C SER A 232 -20.72 -5.46 -15.50
N GLU A 233 -21.35 -4.56 -16.28
CA GLU A 233 -20.69 -3.98 -17.47
C GLU A 233 -19.49 -3.11 -17.08
N LEU A 234 -19.52 -2.49 -15.90
CA LEU A 234 -18.40 -1.71 -15.36
C LEU A 234 -17.10 -2.53 -15.32
N PHE A 235 -17.14 -3.69 -14.68
CA PHE A 235 -15.94 -4.55 -14.53
C PHE A 235 -15.59 -5.38 -15.76
N ARG A 236 -16.45 -5.41 -16.80
CA ARG A 236 -16.06 -5.91 -18.12
C ARG A 236 -15.23 -4.90 -18.92
N ASN A 237 -15.40 -3.61 -18.62
CA ASN A 237 -14.71 -2.51 -19.31
C ASN A 237 -13.45 -2.03 -18.58
N ILE A 238 -13.25 -2.43 -17.32
CA ILE A 238 -12.02 -2.16 -16.57
C ILE A 238 -11.10 -3.37 -16.72
N ALA A 239 -10.01 -3.23 -17.47
CA ALA A 239 -8.99 -4.27 -17.57
C ALA A 239 -8.28 -4.41 -16.21
N LEU A 240 -8.34 -5.61 -15.63
CA LEU A 240 -7.67 -5.95 -14.38
C LEU A 240 -6.63 -7.04 -14.64
N ASP A 241 -5.54 -6.65 -15.31
CA ASP A 241 -4.44 -7.57 -15.62
C ASP A 241 -3.67 -7.97 -14.35
N GLN A 242 -3.61 -7.08 -13.37
CA GLN A 242 -3.03 -7.29 -12.06
C GLN A 242 -3.90 -6.60 -11.01
N ALA A 243 -4.28 -7.34 -9.98
CA ALA A 243 -5.07 -6.81 -8.89
C ALA A 243 -4.56 -7.36 -7.56
N THR A 244 -4.70 -6.55 -6.52
CA THR A 244 -4.35 -6.92 -5.16
C THR A 244 -5.60 -6.79 -4.29
N LEU A 245 -5.89 -7.85 -3.56
CA LEU A 245 -6.99 -7.89 -2.60
C LEU A 245 -6.44 -7.65 -1.20
N ARG A 246 -6.94 -6.60 -0.55
CA ARG A 246 -6.74 -6.36 0.87
C ARG A 246 -7.96 -6.86 1.63
N VAL A 247 -7.75 -7.78 2.57
CA VAL A 247 -8.75 -8.26 3.51
C VAL A 247 -8.45 -7.65 4.86
N GLU A 248 -9.46 -7.06 5.48
CA GLU A 248 -9.41 -6.54 6.84
C GLU A 248 -10.65 -7.01 7.59
N ASN A 249 -10.42 -7.59 8.76
CA ASN A 249 -11.50 -8.01 9.64
C ASN A 249 -11.74 -6.99 10.74
N GLN A 250 -12.95 -6.98 11.27
CA GLN A 250 -13.25 -6.17 12.43
C GLN A 250 -12.49 -6.72 13.64
N GLU A 251 -11.71 -5.85 14.24
CA GLU A 251 -10.95 -6.10 15.45
C GLU A 251 -11.81 -5.75 16.68
N LYS A 252 -11.86 -6.67 17.65
CA LYS A 252 -12.48 -6.40 18.96
C LYS A 252 -11.42 -6.49 20.05
N PRO A 253 -11.26 -5.43 20.88
CA PRO A 253 -10.39 -5.51 22.04
C PRO A 253 -10.97 -6.51 23.05
N VAL A 254 -10.12 -7.35 23.63
CA VAL A 254 -10.44 -8.26 24.71
C VAL A 254 -9.31 -8.28 25.73
N ARG A 255 -9.61 -8.77 26.94
CA ARG A 255 -8.60 -9.04 27.95
C ARG A 255 -8.46 -10.53 28.18
N ILE A 256 -7.22 -11.00 28.23
CA ILE A 256 -6.85 -12.41 28.37
C ILE A 256 -6.05 -12.56 29.64
N ARG A 257 -6.31 -13.63 30.37
CA ARG A 257 -5.51 -14.06 31.51
C ARG A 257 -4.87 -15.40 31.22
N PHE A 258 -3.55 -15.43 31.31
CA PHE A 258 -2.79 -16.67 31.36
C PHE A 258 -2.61 -17.11 32.81
N ALA A 259 -2.71 -18.40 33.09
CA ALA A 259 -2.55 -18.95 34.42
C ALA A 259 -1.58 -20.12 34.44
N ALA A 260 -0.74 -20.16 35.48
CA ALA A 260 -0.21 -21.39 36.02
C ALA A 260 -1.15 -21.82 37.15
N GLU A 261 -1.90 -22.91 36.92
CA GLU A 261 -3.13 -23.23 37.67
C GLU A 261 -2.89 -23.53 39.15
N GLN A 262 -1.82 -24.25 39.49
CA GLN A 262 -1.58 -24.71 40.86
C GLN A 262 -1.10 -23.57 41.78
N SER A 263 -0.30 -22.64 41.28
CA SER A 263 0.21 -21.50 42.05
C SER A 263 -0.70 -20.28 42.04
N ASN A 264 -1.84 -20.31 41.34
CA ASN A 264 -2.71 -19.16 41.09
C ASN A 264 -1.90 -17.94 40.58
N SER A 265 -0.91 -18.20 39.72
CA SER A 265 -0.08 -17.14 39.14
C SER A 265 -0.64 -16.72 37.81
N PHE A 266 -1.04 -15.45 37.72
CA PHE A 266 -1.78 -14.91 36.60
C PHE A 266 -0.97 -13.84 35.84
N LEU A 267 -1.10 -13.85 34.52
CA LEU A 267 -0.60 -12.81 33.63
C LEU A 267 -1.77 -12.28 32.78
N ASP A 268 -2.25 -11.08 33.13
CA ASP A 268 -3.34 -10.42 32.41
C ASP A 268 -2.77 -9.54 31.30
N VAL A 269 -3.29 -9.68 30.09
CA VAL A 269 -2.86 -8.95 28.90
C VAL A 269 -4.05 -8.46 28.08
N ASP A 270 -3.88 -7.29 27.48
CA ASP A 270 -4.81 -6.80 26.46
C ASP A 270 -4.50 -7.47 25.12
N ALA A 271 -5.55 -7.81 24.38
CA ALA A 271 -5.45 -8.51 23.11
C ALA A 271 -6.52 -8.03 22.14
N THR A 272 -6.35 -8.43 20.88
CA THR A 272 -7.32 -8.21 19.83
C THR A 272 -7.83 -9.55 19.31
N VAL A 273 -9.15 -9.69 19.23
CA VAL A 273 -9.80 -10.82 18.59
C VAL A 273 -10.30 -10.40 17.22
N THR A 274 -9.99 -11.22 16.23
CA THR A 274 -10.61 -11.17 14.90
C THR A 274 -11.39 -12.46 14.68
N PHE A 275 -12.54 -12.33 14.04
CA PHE A 275 -13.43 -13.45 13.75
C PHE A 275 -13.32 -13.82 12.28
N GLY A 276 -13.16 -15.11 12.00
CA GLY A 276 -13.27 -15.70 10.67
C GLY A 276 -14.56 -16.48 10.51
N ILE A 277 -14.66 -17.26 9.43
CA ILE A 277 -15.87 -18.05 9.12
C ILE A 277 -15.98 -19.37 9.90
N ALA A 278 -14.90 -19.86 10.50
CA ALA A 278 -14.86 -21.16 11.21
C ALA A 278 -14.01 -21.11 12.48
N GLY A 279 -13.76 -19.91 12.99
CA GLY A 279 -12.93 -19.73 14.16
C GLY A 279 -12.53 -18.28 14.39
N SER A 280 -11.72 -18.08 15.42
CA SER A 280 -11.23 -16.78 15.84
C SER A 280 -9.72 -16.79 15.98
N ARG A 281 -9.09 -15.67 15.62
CA ARG A 281 -7.66 -15.43 15.84
C ARG A 281 -7.52 -14.38 16.91
N VAL A 282 -6.73 -14.73 17.92
CA VAL A 282 -6.45 -13.87 19.05
C VAL A 282 -4.98 -13.47 18.99
N GLN A 283 -4.73 -12.17 18.98
CA GLN A 283 -3.40 -11.60 18.86
C GLN A 283 -3.11 -10.70 20.05
N ILE A 284 -2.05 -11.02 20.77
CA ILE A 284 -1.53 -10.18 21.85
C ILE A 284 -0.37 -9.38 21.27
N ALA A 285 -0.66 -8.12 20.96
CA ALA A 285 0.32 -7.17 20.42
C ALA A 285 0.38 -5.96 21.34
N HIS A 286 0.93 -6.13 22.55
CA HIS A 286 1.27 -4.99 23.38
C HIS A 286 2.72 -4.58 23.08
N PRO A 287 2.98 -3.36 22.57
CA PRO A 287 4.32 -2.94 22.11
C PRO A 287 5.39 -2.93 23.21
N ARG A 288 4.97 -3.06 24.48
CA ARG A 288 5.85 -3.13 25.65
C ARG A 288 5.93 -4.50 26.29
N LEU A 289 5.21 -5.51 25.81
CA LEU A 289 5.40 -6.88 26.29
C LEU A 289 6.49 -7.53 25.43
N PRO A 290 7.43 -8.26 26.04
CA PRO A 290 8.45 -8.96 25.28
C PRO A 290 7.89 -10.23 24.63
N TYR A 291 6.57 -10.45 24.64
CA TYR A 291 5.93 -11.64 24.10
C TYR A 291 4.92 -11.27 23.04
N HIS A 292 5.00 -11.98 21.92
CA HIS A 292 3.87 -12.10 21.02
C HIS A 292 3.22 -13.45 21.26
N PHE A 293 1.93 -13.41 21.56
CA PHE A 293 1.11 -14.60 21.59
C PHE A 293 0.08 -14.51 20.48
N GLU A 294 0.07 -15.53 19.65
CA GLU A 294 -0.98 -15.74 18.68
C GLU A 294 -1.59 -17.11 18.93
N PHE A 295 -2.92 -17.15 19.00
CA PHE A 295 -3.62 -18.41 18.99
C PHE A 295 -4.86 -18.42 18.12
N ILE A 296 -5.10 -19.58 17.52
CA ILE A 296 -6.25 -19.86 16.68
C ILE A 296 -7.21 -20.75 17.45
N VAL A 297 -8.48 -20.38 17.43
CA VAL A 297 -9.59 -21.09 18.03
C VAL A 297 -10.46 -21.59 16.89
N GLU A 298 -10.58 -22.90 16.73
CA GLU A 298 -11.55 -23.45 15.79
C GLU A 298 -12.84 -23.81 16.53
N ASP A 299 -13.99 -23.59 15.90
CA ASP A 299 -15.30 -23.80 16.55
C ASP A 299 -15.54 -25.28 16.94
N ASP A 300 -14.84 -26.21 16.30
CA ASP A 300 -15.09 -27.66 16.39
C ASP A 300 -13.92 -28.45 17.03
N THR A 301 -12.82 -27.80 17.42
CA THR A 301 -11.64 -28.50 17.95
C THR A 301 -11.18 -27.94 19.29
N THR A 302 -10.72 -28.83 20.18
CA THR A 302 -10.04 -28.48 21.44
C THR A 302 -8.55 -28.14 21.22
N SER A 303 -8.10 -28.03 19.97
CA SER A 303 -6.70 -27.75 19.65
C SER A 303 -6.46 -26.26 19.56
N LEU A 304 -5.49 -25.78 20.34
CA LEU A 304 -5.04 -24.40 20.35
C LEU A 304 -3.65 -24.35 19.71
N ASP A 305 -3.55 -23.81 18.49
CA ASP A 305 -2.27 -23.54 17.85
C ASP A 305 -1.66 -22.30 18.52
N PHE A 306 -0.57 -22.47 19.24
CA PHE A 306 0.08 -21.43 20.02
C PHE A 306 1.43 -21.07 19.42
N ASN A 307 1.62 -19.81 19.07
CA ASN A 307 2.94 -19.28 18.71
C ASN A 307 3.40 -18.29 19.78
N TRP A 308 4.60 -18.51 20.31
CA TRP A 308 5.22 -17.69 21.33
C TRP A 308 6.58 -17.20 20.81
N THR A 309 6.69 -15.87 20.62
CA THR A 309 7.98 -15.24 20.29
C THR A 309 8.40 -14.28 21.39
N PHE A 310 9.70 -14.28 21.74
CA PHE A 310 10.28 -13.33 22.69
C PHE A 310 11.02 -12.18 21.98
N ASN A 311 10.77 -10.94 22.40
CA ASN A 311 11.42 -9.74 21.90
C ASN A 311 11.96 -8.89 23.06
N ALA A 312 13.21 -9.14 23.46
CA ALA A 312 13.89 -8.37 24.49
C ALA A 312 14.08 -6.88 24.13
N ALA A 313 14.00 -6.51 22.85
CA ALA A 313 14.27 -5.13 22.41
C ALA A 313 13.26 -4.13 22.99
N CYS A 314 12.05 -4.56 23.37
CA CYS A 314 11.05 -3.69 23.99
C CYS A 314 11.45 -3.20 25.40
N TRP A 315 12.47 -3.80 26.00
CA TRP A 315 13.00 -3.41 27.32
C TRP A 315 14.13 -2.38 27.25
N VAL A 316 14.64 -2.08 26.07
CA VAL A 316 15.72 -1.09 25.90
C VAL A 316 15.27 0.28 26.41
N GLY A 317 16.06 0.86 27.31
CA GLY A 317 15.78 2.16 27.94
C GLY A 317 14.62 2.17 28.94
N GLN A 318 14.05 1.01 29.29
CA GLN A 318 12.95 0.91 30.26
C GLN A 318 13.47 0.42 31.62
N PRO A 319 12.93 0.91 32.75
CA PRO A 319 13.20 0.34 34.06
C PRO A 319 12.46 -1.01 34.20
N ILE A 320 13.04 -2.09 33.66
CA ILE A 320 12.41 -3.41 33.46
C ILE A 320 11.66 -3.92 34.70
N LEU A 321 12.26 -3.73 35.88
CA LEU A 321 11.71 -4.23 37.14
C LEU A 321 10.61 -3.36 37.74
N GLN A 322 10.39 -2.16 37.20
CA GLN A 322 9.26 -1.29 37.51
C GLN A 322 8.10 -1.50 36.55
N LEU A 323 8.26 -2.37 35.53
CA LEU A 323 7.17 -2.70 34.61
C LEU A 323 6.10 -3.48 35.38
N SER A 324 4.86 -3.01 35.29
CA SER A 324 3.72 -3.54 36.04
C SER A 324 3.46 -5.03 35.82
N TYR A 325 3.91 -5.56 34.68
CA TYR A 325 3.77 -6.96 34.32
C TYR A 325 4.96 -7.84 34.72
N PHE A 326 6.09 -7.29 35.18
CA PHE A 326 7.31 -8.06 35.43
C PHE A 326 7.11 -9.14 36.52
N SER A 327 6.60 -8.75 37.69
CA SER A 327 6.36 -9.71 38.79
C SER A 327 5.29 -10.76 38.43
N PRO A 328 4.13 -10.38 37.85
CA PRO A 328 3.16 -11.35 37.32
C PRO A 328 3.77 -12.34 36.33
N LEU A 329 4.57 -11.84 35.39
CA LEU A 329 5.25 -12.65 34.38
C LEU A 329 6.26 -13.62 35.02
N PHE A 330 7.04 -13.15 35.99
CA PHE A 330 8.01 -13.99 36.68
C PHE A 330 7.31 -15.12 37.45
N ALA A 331 6.27 -14.80 38.21
CA ALA A 331 5.47 -15.78 38.94
C ALA A 331 4.83 -16.81 37.99
N PHE A 332 4.26 -16.34 36.87
CA PHE A 332 3.70 -17.21 35.83
C PHE A 332 4.76 -18.14 35.22
N SER A 333 5.93 -17.61 34.85
CA SER A 333 7.05 -18.39 34.30
C SER A 333 7.56 -19.45 35.27
N ALA A 334 7.65 -19.12 36.56
CA ALA A 334 8.08 -20.02 37.62
C ALA A 334 7.07 -21.16 37.83
N GLY A 335 5.77 -20.88 37.69
CA GLY A 335 4.72 -21.90 37.70
C GLY A 335 4.90 -22.90 36.56
N LEU A 336 5.00 -22.41 35.33
CA LEU A 336 5.22 -23.29 34.16
C LEU A 336 6.52 -24.10 34.27
N ALA A 337 7.60 -23.51 34.78
CA ALA A 337 8.89 -24.19 34.99
C ALA A 337 8.80 -25.37 35.97
N ARG A 338 7.86 -25.34 36.92
CA ARG A 338 7.58 -26.42 37.88
C ARG A 338 6.70 -27.53 37.29
N GLY A 339 6.26 -27.41 36.04
CA GLY A 339 5.35 -28.37 35.41
C GLY A 339 3.88 -28.13 35.79
N GLU A 340 3.50 -26.90 36.08
CA GLU A 340 2.11 -26.53 36.33
C GLU A 340 1.28 -26.55 35.05
N ASP A 341 -0.04 -26.74 35.21
CA ASP A 341 -0.98 -26.73 34.09
C ASP A 341 -1.18 -25.30 33.58
N PHE A 342 -1.32 -25.17 32.26
CA PHE A 342 -1.45 -23.90 31.58
C PHE A 342 -2.92 -23.60 31.30
N GLY A 343 -3.39 -22.45 31.78
CA GLY A 343 -4.74 -21.95 31.56
C GLY A 343 -4.77 -20.66 30.74
N ILE A 344 -5.78 -20.55 29.88
CA ILE A 344 -6.16 -19.33 29.16
C ILE A 344 -7.58 -18.98 29.57
N TYR A 345 -7.80 -17.71 29.92
CA TYR A 345 -9.09 -17.18 30.33
C TYR A 345 -9.39 -15.90 29.56
N VAL A 346 -10.65 -15.66 29.25
CA VAL A 346 -11.11 -14.44 28.54
C VAL A 346 -12.09 -13.68 29.42
N GLU A 347 -11.93 -12.36 29.48
CA GLU A 347 -12.84 -11.48 30.21
C GLU A 347 -14.17 -11.30 29.45
N VAL A 348 -15.27 -11.68 30.09
CA VAL A 348 -16.64 -11.51 29.61
C VAL A 348 -17.43 -10.81 30.71
N ASP A 349 -18.01 -9.65 30.40
CA ASP A 349 -18.78 -8.83 31.35
C ASP A 349 -18.04 -8.54 32.67
N GLY A 350 -16.71 -8.35 32.60
CA GLY A 350 -15.86 -8.06 33.76
C GLY A 350 -15.42 -9.30 34.57
N VAL A 351 -15.74 -10.51 34.10
CA VAL A 351 -15.37 -11.78 34.76
C VAL A 351 -14.52 -12.63 33.83
N PHE A 352 -13.40 -13.15 34.33
CA PHE A 352 -12.57 -14.09 33.58
C PHE A 352 -13.21 -15.48 33.56
N THR A 353 -13.54 -15.94 32.35
CA THR A 353 -14.11 -17.26 32.09
C THR A 353 -13.04 -18.17 31.48
N THR A 354 -13.08 -19.47 31.82
CA THR A 354 -12.11 -20.43 31.29
C THR A 354 -12.31 -20.59 29.79
N PHE A 355 -11.24 -20.30 29.04
CA PHE A 355 -11.22 -20.39 27.60
C PHE A 355 -10.58 -21.71 27.15
N ALA A 356 -9.35 -21.99 27.61
CA ALA A 356 -8.65 -23.23 27.34
C ALA A 356 -7.81 -23.65 28.55
N ARG A 357 -7.61 -24.95 28.72
CA ARG A 357 -6.66 -25.52 29.70
C ARG A 357 -5.88 -26.64 29.03
N ALA A 358 -4.57 -26.64 29.23
CA ALA A 358 -3.67 -27.66 28.73
C ALA A 358 -2.88 -28.24 29.91
N PRO A 359 -2.81 -29.57 30.05
CA PRO A 359 -1.91 -30.18 31.02
C PRO A 359 -0.47 -29.82 30.67
N SER A 360 0.37 -29.70 31.70
CA SER A 360 1.79 -29.42 31.47
C SER A 360 2.45 -30.50 30.60
N ASN A 361 3.33 -30.07 29.70
CA ASN A 361 4.13 -30.94 28.85
C ASN A 361 5.56 -30.39 28.71
N GLU A 362 6.49 -31.19 28.19
CA GLU A 362 7.91 -30.80 28.13
C GLU A 362 8.15 -29.49 27.36
N ASN A 363 7.33 -29.18 26.34
CA ASN A 363 7.46 -27.93 25.60
C ASN A 363 7.06 -26.72 26.46
N ILE A 364 5.91 -26.80 27.15
CA ILE A 364 5.43 -25.75 28.06
C ILE A 364 6.40 -25.58 29.23
N THR A 365 6.83 -26.68 29.84
CA THR A 365 7.77 -26.66 30.96
C THR A 365 9.13 -26.10 30.56
N SER A 366 9.68 -26.51 29.41
CA SER A 366 10.97 -26.00 28.91
C SER A 366 10.93 -24.51 28.62
N ALA A 367 9.85 -24.04 27.97
CA ALA A 367 9.68 -22.62 27.71
C ALA A 367 9.52 -21.81 29.03
N GLY A 368 8.80 -22.37 30.00
CA GLY A 368 8.71 -21.84 31.36
C GLY A 368 10.07 -21.74 32.06
N ARG A 369 10.88 -22.81 32.04
CA ARG A 369 12.23 -22.85 32.65
C ARG A 369 13.14 -21.77 32.06
N TRP A 370 13.24 -21.74 30.72
CA TRP A 370 14.05 -20.75 30.02
C TRP A 370 13.65 -19.31 30.37
N MET A 371 12.35 -19.01 30.37
CA MET A 371 11.83 -17.69 30.72
C MET A 371 12.11 -17.34 32.19
N ASN A 372 11.89 -18.30 33.09
CA ASN A 372 12.13 -18.12 34.53
C ASN A 372 13.62 -17.86 34.82
N GLU A 373 14.53 -18.58 34.15
CA GLU A 373 15.98 -18.37 34.27
C GLU A 373 16.37 -16.96 33.82
N LEU A 374 15.88 -16.51 32.66
CA LEU A 374 16.14 -15.16 32.15
C LEU A 374 15.67 -14.08 33.13
N LEU A 375 14.44 -14.19 33.63
CA LEU A 375 13.86 -13.22 34.57
C LEU A 375 14.55 -13.26 35.96
N SER A 376 15.02 -14.43 36.38
CA SER A 376 15.81 -14.59 37.61
C SER A 376 17.14 -13.86 37.50
N VAL A 377 17.86 -14.01 36.39
CA VAL A 377 19.12 -13.31 36.13
C VAL A 377 18.92 -11.79 36.19
N LEU A 378 17.85 -11.28 35.57
CA LEU A 378 17.53 -9.84 35.61
C LEU A 378 17.23 -9.34 37.03
N THR A 379 16.56 -10.16 37.85
CA THR A 379 16.25 -9.84 39.24
C THR A 379 17.52 -9.81 40.11
N ASN A 380 18.37 -10.82 39.97
CA ASN A 380 19.64 -10.94 40.70
C ASN A 380 20.61 -9.80 40.34
N LEU A 381 20.70 -9.45 39.06
CA LEU A 381 21.51 -8.32 38.58
C LEU A 381 21.11 -7.01 39.26
N ARG A 382 19.81 -6.75 39.45
CA ARG A 382 19.35 -5.56 40.19
C ARG A 382 19.73 -5.60 41.65
N GLU A 383 19.58 -6.73 42.33
CA GLU A 383 20.02 -6.83 43.73
C GLU A 383 21.50 -6.51 43.89
N VAL A 384 22.34 -7.02 42.98
CA VAL A 384 23.77 -6.66 42.93
C VAL A 384 23.94 -5.16 42.67
N CYS A 385 23.31 -4.60 41.63
CA CYS A 385 23.44 -3.19 41.28
C CYS A 385 22.90 -2.20 42.34
N THR A 386 21.91 -2.60 43.14
CA THR A 386 21.39 -1.78 44.26
C THR A 386 22.29 -1.81 45.49
N LYS A 387 23.07 -2.89 45.66
CA LYS A 387 24.08 -3.02 46.73
C LYS A 387 25.38 -2.28 46.39
N VAL A 388 25.65 -1.99 45.11
CA VAL A 388 26.77 -1.15 44.68
C VAL A 388 26.47 0.32 44.97
N ALA A 389 27.24 0.92 45.87
CA ALA A 389 27.04 2.30 46.33
C ALA A 389 27.10 3.33 45.19
N PRO A 390 26.28 4.40 45.21
CA PRO A 390 26.44 5.53 44.29
C PRO A 390 27.82 6.16 44.51
N GLY A 391 28.69 6.12 43.49
CA GLY A 391 30.06 6.64 43.57
C GLY A 391 31.17 5.59 43.51
N TRP A 392 30.81 4.33 43.23
CA TRP A 392 31.78 3.28 42.92
C TRP A 392 32.69 3.71 41.75
N ARG A 393 34.01 3.66 41.94
CA ARG A 393 35.02 4.03 40.94
C ARG A 393 35.74 2.78 40.48
N PHE A 394 36.05 2.71 39.18
CA PHE A 394 36.93 1.67 38.67
C PHE A 394 38.28 1.73 39.41
N PRO A 395 38.87 0.59 39.79
CA PRO A 395 40.21 0.55 40.35
C PRO A 395 41.18 1.28 39.40
N GLU A 396 42.00 2.20 39.93
CA GLU A 396 42.92 3.03 39.14
C GLU A 396 43.97 2.22 38.36
N ASN A 397 44.06 0.93 38.65
CA ASN A 397 45.08 0.01 38.14
C ASN A 397 44.71 -0.64 36.80
N PHE A 398 43.49 -0.40 36.30
CA PHE A 398 43.01 -0.98 35.04
C PHE A 398 42.68 0.12 34.03
N SER A 399 43.33 0.08 32.86
CA SER A 399 43.05 0.99 31.76
C SER A 399 41.88 0.49 30.92
N TYR A 400 40.66 0.75 31.37
CA TYR A 400 39.48 0.62 30.51
C TYR A 400 39.43 1.77 29.50
N SER A 401 38.93 1.50 28.29
CA SER A 401 38.63 2.59 27.36
C SER A 401 37.48 3.45 27.93
N GLU A 402 37.42 4.73 27.56
CA GLU A 402 36.31 5.59 28.01
C GLU A 402 34.95 5.06 27.50
N SER A 403 34.93 4.41 26.33
CA SER A 403 33.75 3.72 25.79
C SER A 403 33.26 2.61 26.72
N ASP A 404 34.16 1.77 27.22
CA ASP A 404 33.78 0.68 28.15
C ASP A 404 33.21 1.28 29.44
N LYS A 405 33.88 2.30 30.01
CA LYS A 405 33.42 2.94 31.25
C LYS A 405 32.02 3.55 31.09
N GLU A 406 31.76 4.21 29.97
CA GLU A 406 30.44 4.77 29.64
C GLU A 406 29.37 3.68 29.47
N GLU A 407 29.70 2.55 28.84
CA GLU A 407 28.79 1.42 28.64
C GLU A 407 28.44 0.69 29.95
N TRP A 408 29.43 0.45 30.80
CA TRP A 408 29.22 -0.12 32.14
C TRP A 408 28.41 0.81 33.03
N ALA A 409 28.66 2.12 32.96
CA ALA A 409 27.88 3.13 33.68
C ALA A 409 26.42 3.19 33.18
N ALA A 410 26.20 3.13 31.87
CA ALA A 410 24.87 3.07 31.25
C ALA A 410 24.12 1.79 31.67
N SER A 411 24.77 0.63 31.62
CA SER A 411 24.20 -0.65 32.06
C SER A 411 23.85 -0.64 33.55
N ALA A 412 24.73 -0.12 34.41
CA ALA A 412 24.47 0.02 35.83
C ALA A 412 23.37 1.05 36.14
N ALA A 413 23.23 2.12 35.35
CA ALA A 413 22.16 3.09 35.48
C ALA A 413 20.80 2.48 35.08
N LEU A 414 20.76 1.71 33.98
CA LEU A 414 19.58 1.04 33.47
C LEU A 414 19.08 -0.05 34.44
N LEU A 415 20.00 -0.84 35.01
CA LEU A 415 19.71 -1.84 36.05
C LEU A 415 19.26 -1.23 37.39
N ARG A 416 19.62 0.02 37.66
CA ARG A 416 19.11 0.81 38.80
C ARG A 416 17.75 1.48 38.52
N GLY A 417 17.20 1.31 37.33
CA GLY A 417 15.92 1.89 36.93
C GLY A 417 16.00 3.37 36.55
N ALA A 418 17.20 3.89 36.24
CA ALA A 418 17.36 5.22 35.67
C ALA A 418 17.07 5.20 34.17
N LEU A 419 16.48 6.28 33.65
CA LEU A 419 16.22 6.44 32.23
C LEU A 419 17.54 6.68 31.50
N VAL A 420 17.96 5.75 30.63
CA VAL A 420 19.17 5.87 29.83
C VAL A 420 18.78 6.09 28.37
N THR A 421 19.17 7.24 27.81
CA THR A 421 18.80 7.68 26.46
C THR A 421 19.82 7.29 25.39
N GLN A 422 20.95 6.70 25.76
CA GLN A 422 21.99 6.29 24.82
C GLN A 422 21.79 4.85 24.32
N PRO A 423 22.07 4.57 23.04
CA PRO A 423 22.00 3.22 22.49
C PRO A 423 23.10 2.34 23.11
N ILE A 424 22.71 1.14 23.55
CA ILE A 424 23.66 0.10 23.97
C ILE A 424 24.29 -0.46 22.70
N VAL A 425 25.56 -0.16 22.44
CA VAL A 425 26.29 -0.73 21.30
C VAL A 425 26.76 -2.12 21.67
N THR A 426 26.49 -3.11 20.81
CA THR A 426 26.84 -4.51 21.03
C THR A 426 28.36 -4.69 21.01
N VAL A 427 28.97 -5.04 22.15
CA VAL A 427 30.34 -5.58 22.16
C VAL A 427 30.27 -7.03 21.71
N THR A 428 31.07 -7.42 20.71
CA THR A 428 31.33 -8.83 20.35
C THR A 428 32.76 -9.14 20.75
N ALA A 429 32.96 -10.15 21.58
CA ALA A 429 34.27 -10.72 21.85
C ALA A 429 34.31 -12.10 21.19
N ASP A 430 35.10 -12.24 20.13
CA ASP A 430 35.36 -13.54 19.51
C ASP A 430 36.31 -14.34 20.42
N ILE A 431 35.77 -15.32 21.14
CA ILE A 431 36.56 -16.34 21.82
C ILE A 431 36.46 -17.62 20.98
N GLU A 432 37.47 -17.86 20.13
CA GLU A 432 37.65 -19.17 19.49
C GLU A 432 38.18 -20.16 20.52
N LEU A 433 37.33 -21.09 20.95
CA LEU A 433 37.77 -22.27 21.69
C LEU A 433 38.11 -23.39 20.70
N SER A 434 39.37 -23.83 20.69
CA SER A 434 39.77 -25.00 19.92
C SER A 434 39.09 -26.26 20.49
N PRO A 435 38.75 -27.25 19.65
CA PRO A 435 37.97 -28.44 20.07
C PRO A 435 38.65 -29.31 21.12
N GLU A 436 39.94 -29.09 21.40
CA GLU A 436 40.74 -29.90 22.31
C GLU A 436 40.51 -29.58 23.80
N TYR A 437 39.83 -28.47 24.11
CA TYR A 437 39.57 -28.02 25.49
C TYR A 437 38.11 -28.18 25.97
N GLN A 438 37.24 -28.80 25.18
CA GLN A 438 35.81 -28.95 25.52
C GLN A 438 35.49 -30.02 26.58
N SER A 439 36.48 -30.74 27.14
CA SER A 439 36.22 -31.82 28.11
C SER A 439 36.83 -31.65 29.50
N VAL A 440 37.53 -30.55 29.78
CA VAL A 440 38.01 -30.25 31.14
C VAL A 440 37.96 -28.74 31.36
N ILE A 441 36.79 -28.23 31.75
CA ILE A 441 36.71 -26.99 32.53
C ILE A 441 35.84 -27.29 33.75
N PRO A 442 36.42 -27.84 34.83
CA PRO A 442 35.81 -27.91 36.14
C PRO A 442 35.86 -26.54 36.82
N ASP A 443 34.99 -26.36 37.82
CA ASP A 443 34.83 -25.31 38.84
C ASP A 443 35.99 -24.36 39.19
N GLU A 444 37.24 -24.62 38.83
CA GLU A 444 38.42 -23.84 39.21
C GLU A 444 38.59 -22.53 38.42
N LEU A 445 38.29 -22.48 37.12
CA LEU A 445 38.35 -21.23 36.34
C LEU A 445 37.24 -20.24 36.74
N PHE A 446 36.08 -20.77 37.09
CA PHE A 446 34.95 -20.00 37.61
C PHE A 446 35.20 -19.54 39.06
N ARG A 447 35.78 -20.40 39.91
CA ARG A 447 36.26 -20.00 41.24
C ARG A 447 37.37 -18.99 41.16
N GLU A 448 38.32 -19.08 40.23
CA GLU A 448 39.41 -18.11 40.11
C GLU A 448 38.93 -16.75 39.59
N ALA A 449 37.97 -16.72 38.67
CA ALA A 449 37.33 -15.47 38.22
C ALA A 449 36.48 -14.81 39.33
N THR A 450 35.72 -15.61 40.07
CA THR A 450 34.87 -15.13 41.18
C THR A 450 35.71 -14.77 42.42
N TRP A 451 36.79 -15.51 42.70
CA TRP A 451 37.77 -15.25 43.77
C TRP A 451 38.63 -14.01 43.44
N ARG A 452 39.02 -13.79 42.18
CA ARG A 452 39.71 -12.56 41.77
C ARG A 452 38.79 -11.33 41.91
N LEU A 453 37.51 -11.44 41.54
CA LEU A 453 36.50 -10.39 41.77
C LEU A 453 36.21 -10.14 43.26
N ALA A 454 36.21 -11.19 44.10
CA ALA A 454 35.99 -11.08 45.55
C ALA A 454 37.23 -10.52 46.30
N CYS A 455 38.45 -10.88 45.89
CA CYS A 455 39.70 -10.38 46.48
C CYS A 455 40.01 -8.94 46.05
N GLU A 456 39.61 -8.50 44.85
CA GLU A 456 39.78 -7.11 44.40
C GLU A 456 38.77 -6.13 45.03
N TRP A 457 37.65 -6.61 45.61
CA TRP A 457 36.58 -5.75 46.15
C TRP A 457 36.42 -5.83 47.69
N GLY A 458 37.26 -6.58 48.40
CA GLY A 458 37.35 -6.52 49.86
C GLY A 458 36.09 -6.94 50.62
N VAL A 459 35.30 -7.89 50.11
CA VAL A 459 34.11 -8.43 50.80
C VAL A 459 34.27 -9.93 51.02
N SER A 460 34.31 -10.37 52.29
CA SER A 460 34.15 -11.78 52.62
C SER A 460 32.65 -12.13 52.58
N VAL A 461 32.23 -12.97 51.64
CA VAL A 461 30.91 -13.59 51.66
C VAL A 461 31.10 -15.09 51.54
N GLY A 462 30.50 -15.82 52.48
CA GLY A 462 30.56 -17.28 52.58
C GLY A 462 29.98 -17.99 51.36
N ASN A 463 30.36 -19.27 51.27
CA ASN A 463 30.06 -20.20 50.19
C ASN A 463 28.57 -20.21 49.83
N GLU A 464 28.29 -19.94 48.54
CA GLU A 464 27.13 -20.31 47.71
C GLU A 464 26.60 -19.10 46.92
N CYS A 465 27.23 -18.83 45.79
CA CYS A 465 26.65 -18.02 44.70
C CYS A 465 27.40 -18.35 43.40
N LEU A 466 26.74 -19.06 42.48
CA LEU A 466 27.22 -19.42 41.15
C LEU A 466 26.55 -18.51 40.11
N GLY A 467 27.34 -17.99 39.17
CA GLY A 467 26.91 -17.72 37.80
C GLY A 467 26.37 -16.33 37.46
N VAL A 468 27.22 -15.36 37.09
CA VAL A 468 26.83 -14.29 36.13
C VAL A 468 28.07 -13.77 35.39
N PHE A 469 27.89 -13.49 34.08
CA PHE A 469 28.78 -12.82 33.11
C PHE A 469 29.40 -13.68 32.01
N GLU A 470 28.54 -14.36 31.24
CA GLU A 470 28.79 -14.66 29.81
C GLU A 470 27.47 -14.74 28.98
N VAL A 471 26.34 -14.24 29.52
CA VAL A 471 25.01 -14.54 28.97
C VAL A 471 24.42 -13.40 28.11
N TYR A 472 24.95 -12.18 28.20
CA TYR A 472 24.41 -11.06 27.42
C TYR A 472 24.87 -11.06 25.95
N GLN A 473 26.06 -11.57 25.63
CA GLN A 473 26.53 -11.70 24.24
C GLN A 473 25.87 -12.87 23.50
N TYR A 474 25.52 -13.96 24.20
CA TYR A 474 24.82 -15.10 23.60
C TYR A 474 23.32 -14.84 23.35
N LEU A 475 22.69 -13.93 24.12
CA LEU A 475 21.26 -13.60 23.98
C LEU A 475 20.92 -12.68 22.79
N VAL A 476 21.91 -11.99 22.20
CA VAL A 476 21.72 -11.16 21.00
C VAL A 476 21.96 -11.95 19.69
N GLY A 477 22.48 -13.18 19.79
CA GLY A 477 22.81 -14.03 18.64
C GLY A 477 21.78 -15.11 18.26
N TYR A 478 20.74 -15.35 19.06
CA TYR A 478 19.73 -16.37 18.74
C TYR A 478 18.40 -15.75 18.32
N THR A 479 18.28 -15.44 17.03
CA THR A 479 16.97 -15.49 16.38
C THR A 479 16.63 -16.98 16.21
N ALA A 480 15.87 -17.52 17.16
CA ALA A 480 15.24 -18.83 17.01
C ALA A 480 14.13 -18.73 15.95
N SER A 481 14.54 -18.70 14.69
CA SER A 481 13.67 -18.95 13.55
C SER A 481 14.37 -19.96 12.66
N GLN A 482 14.36 -21.24 13.01
CA GLN A 482 14.44 -22.29 12.00
C GLN A 482 13.65 -23.55 12.40
N PRO A 483 12.81 -24.10 11.51
CA PRO A 483 12.66 -25.54 11.42
C PRO A 483 13.95 -26.14 10.84
N LEU A 484 14.34 -27.33 11.32
CA LEU A 484 15.50 -28.11 10.87
C LEU A 484 15.54 -28.34 9.32
N PRO A 485 16.58 -29.04 8.81
CA PRO A 485 17.70 -28.53 8.03
C PRO A 485 17.39 -28.18 6.56
N GLY A 486 18.04 -27.14 6.01
CA GLY A 486 17.99 -26.81 4.58
C GLY A 486 18.89 -25.62 4.21
N LYS A 487 19.58 -25.70 3.06
CA LYS A 487 20.61 -24.75 2.61
C LYS A 487 20.08 -23.31 2.47
N LEU A 488 20.74 -22.36 3.13
CA LEU A 488 20.51 -20.93 2.98
C LEU A 488 21.39 -20.37 1.83
N ARG A 489 20.78 -19.65 0.89
CA ARG A 489 21.45 -18.80 -0.11
C ARG A 489 21.04 -17.36 0.18
N LEU A 490 22.01 -16.46 0.31
CA LEU A 490 21.76 -15.02 0.51
C LEU A 490 22.13 -14.25 -0.76
N THR A 491 21.31 -13.28 -1.14
CA THR A 491 21.57 -12.31 -2.22
C THR A 491 21.43 -10.91 -1.61
N PRO A 492 22.45 -10.03 -1.67
CA PRO A 492 22.35 -8.66 -1.17
C PRO A 492 21.54 -7.74 -2.11
N SER A 493 21.08 -6.61 -1.56
CA SER A 493 20.11 -5.67 -2.15
C SER A 493 20.63 -4.80 -3.31
N ASP A 494 21.87 -4.93 -3.73
CA ASP A 494 22.47 -4.15 -4.83
C ASP A 494 22.84 -5.00 -6.07
N GLY A 495 22.65 -6.32 -6.01
CA GLY A 495 22.76 -7.20 -7.18
C GLY A 495 24.17 -7.56 -7.64
N ALA A 496 25.23 -7.15 -6.94
CA ALA A 496 26.59 -7.58 -7.27
C ALA A 496 26.89 -9.01 -6.75
N ARG A 497 27.51 -9.84 -7.60
CA ARG A 497 27.91 -11.22 -7.26
C ARG A 497 29.36 -11.25 -6.83
N HIS A 498 29.62 -11.61 -5.58
CA HIS A 498 30.94 -12.05 -5.15
C HIS A 498 30.85 -13.48 -4.60
N GLU A 499 31.73 -14.35 -5.11
CA GLU A 499 31.87 -15.74 -4.70
C GLU A 499 33.15 -15.84 -3.87
N VAL A 500 33.03 -16.13 -2.57
CA VAL A 500 34.20 -16.35 -1.70
C VAL A 500 34.23 -17.80 -1.29
N ALA A 501 35.27 -18.50 -1.74
CA ALA A 501 35.61 -19.84 -1.29
C ALA A 501 36.62 -19.74 -0.14
N LEU A 502 36.26 -20.26 1.04
CA LEU A 502 37.22 -20.43 2.14
C LEU A 502 37.83 -21.84 2.06
N ARG A 503 39.15 -21.88 1.78
CA ARG A 503 40.00 -23.04 2.05
C ARG A 503 40.92 -22.69 3.21
N THR A 504 40.97 -23.54 4.22
CA THR A 504 41.91 -23.44 5.33
C THR A 504 43.28 -24.01 4.93
N ARG A 505 44.35 -23.29 5.29
CA ARG A 505 45.71 -23.85 5.40
C ARG A 505 46.45 -23.14 6.52
N SER A 506 46.97 -23.90 7.47
CA SER A 506 47.83 -23.45 8.56
C SER A 506 49.25 -23.17 8.05
N VAL A 507 49.89 -22.07 8.45
CA VAL A 507 51.36 -21.96 8.55
C VAL A 507 51.77 -20.94 9.62
N GLU A 508 52.73 -21.32 10.45
CA GLU A 508 53.44 -20.49 11.44
C GLU A 508 54.50 -19.56 10.80
N LYS A 509 54.68 -18.39 11.44
CA LYS A 509 55.89 -17.52 11.51
C LYS A 509 56.39 -16.76 10.25
N THR A 510 56.83 -15.53 10.57
CA THR A 510 57.70 -14.56 9.87
C THR A 510 57.17 -13.64 8.75
N ALA A 511 57.31 -12.33 9.05
CA ALA A 511 57.64 -11.13 8.25
C ALA A 511 57.09 -10.88 6.83
N ASP A 512 56.81 -9.58 6.63
CA ASP A 512 56.71 -8.78 5.41
C ASP A 512 55.38 -8.67 4.61
N VAL A 513 54.99 -7.39 4.54
CA VAL A 513 54.00 -6.59 3.76
C VAL A 513 53.65 -7.09 2.36
N PHE A 514 52.38 -6.98 1.92
CA PHE A 514 51.94 -6.30 0.67
C PHE A 514 50.42 -6.01 0.66
N ILE A 515 50.07 -4.83 0.14
CA ILE A 515 48.73 -4.28 -0.11
C ILE A 515 48.28 -4.71 -1.51
N ALA A 516 46.99 -5.03 -1.70
CA ALA A 516 46.31 -4.79 -2.98
C ALA A 516 44.82 -4.49 -2.73
N PHE A 517 44.42 -3.26 -3.07
CA PHE A 517 43.04 -2.92 -3.36
C PHE A 517 42.84 -3.16 -4.85
N GLU A 518 41.81 -3.92 -5.24
CA GLU A 518 41.20 -3.74 -6.54
C GLU A 518 39.71 -3.51 -6.35
N SER A 519 39.31 -2.31 -6.74
CA SER A 519 37.94 -1.90 -7.02
C SER A 519 37.42 -2.67 -8.22
N ILE A 520 36.22 -3.24 -8.09
CA ILE A 520 35.27 -3.35 -9.20
C ILE A 520 33.93 -2.85 -8.70
#